data_AF-A0A814EBK0-F1
#
_entry.id   AF-A0A814EBK0-F1
#
_cell.length_a   1.000
_cell.length_b   1.000
_cell.length_c   1.000
_cell.angle_alpha   90.00
_cell.angle_beta   90.00
_cell.angle_gamma   90.00
#
_symmetry.space_group_name_H-M   'P 1'
#
loop_
_entity.id
_entity.type
_entity.pdbx_description
1 polymer ?
#
loop_
_entity_poly.entity_id
_entity_poly.type
_entity_poly.pdbx_seq_one_letter_code
_entity_poly.pdbx_strand_id
1 'polypeptide(L)'
;MKRHRICIVGGGASGLACVRVLASDDYNCEPTIFEQNPFICGQWHYDPDAISETTAVYKDLRTNLPCSVMQFSDFTFPNNEPESYISCKEVEEYLIAYAEKHQLFKYIVLNAKVDSIDETFTVTYTVRIDTKNEISKRPYQNLLKKNEYYAVYSEQFDAICVANGHYSEMYIPDDISGLYSQTFPIYHSRSYREADHYRDKCVIVVGASQSGVDICGELAPVAKQVILSMKEENQKDFEHVLNQLRQSGKQLCTDYLSTTFSIVPPIERIDKDTVYFKNQTSIKPDLIIFATGYEYRMPFLQGKLQVDQNRLLKNHYVYPLYKHLFHANFPDGTLSFLAIPYRIVPFPLAEIQSHIVARVLCGKISLPSRDDMLYEIDHSLLQHNRRYHYINMINYTENLFEMMNETVATGANEGIGKVTARELVRKGWHVIIASRNKEKAQYAINTIRQEINMPDAPIDFIQLDLSSLTSIRKFVDDFHQRQLPLHLLINNAGIFSSEFRLSEIGEEIQFTTNHLGHFLLTNLLLDDLQASIPSRIVIVSSHSHLHVSNIEYDDQKRNQPFPTSSIGKLRAGYQCYCQSKLANVMMCTELVHRLGPESKVYCNILHPVRFKSLAT
;
A
#
# COMPACT_ATOMS: atom_id res chain seq x y z
N MET A 1 6.72 0.82 -27.29
CA MET A 1 7.15 -0.41 -26.58
C MET A 1 5.93 -1.30 -26.38
N LYS A 2 6.09 -2.62 -26.26
CA LYS A 2 4.98 -3.51 -25.90
C LYS A 2 4.56 -3.20 -24.46
N ARG A 3 3.26 -3.03 -24.20
CA ARG A 3 2.73 -2.81 -22.84
C ARG A 3 2.73 -4.13 -22.07
N HIS A 4 2.96 -4.08 -20.76
CA HIS A 4 2.87 -5.26 -19.89
C HIS A 4 1.41 -5.65 -19.68
N ARG A 5 1.01 -6.84 -20.09
CA ARG A 5 -0.36 -7.35 -19.94
C ARG A 5 -0.58 -7.82 -18.51
N ILE A 6 -1.50 -7.20 -17.79
CA ILE A 6 -1.75 -7.52 -16.38
C ILE A 6 -3.15 -8.11 -16.22
N CYS A 7 -3.27 -9.29 -15.63
CA CYS A 7 -4.57 -9.86 -15.25
C CYS A 7 -4.94 -9.38 -13.85
N ILE A 8 -6.17 -8.90 -13.68
CA ILE A 8 -6.75 -8.54 -12.39
C ILE A 8 -7.94 -9.46 -12.14
N VAL A 9 -7.91 -10.22 -11.06
CA VAL A 9 -8.99 -11.17 -10.71
C VAL A 9 -9.96 -10.49 -9.75
N GLY A 10 -11.15 -10.11 -10.25
CA GLY A 10 -12.21 -9.44 -9.48
C GLY A 10 -12.37 -7.96 -9.81
N GLY A 11 -13.63 -7.54 -10.04
CA GLY A 11 -14.07 -6.17 -10.38
C GLY A 11 -14.71 -5.42 -9.21
N GLY A 12 -14.40 -5.80 -7.97
CA GLY A 12 -14.76 -5.04 -6.78
C GLY A 12 -13.91 -3.77 -6.59
N ALA A 13 -14.10 -3.06 -5.47
CA ALA A 13 -13.38 -1.81 -5.19
C ALA A 13 -11.86 -1.92 -5.36
N SER A 14 -11.24 -3.02 -4.91
CA SER A 14 -9.80 -3.25 -5.06
C SER A 14 -9.37 -3.44 -6.52
N GLY A 15 -10.16 -4.16 -7.31
CA GLY A 15 -9.91 -4.33 -8.74
C GLY A 15 -10.05 -3.00 -9.50
N LEU A 16 -11.07 -2.21 -9.18
CA LEU A 16 -11.29 -0.89 -9.77
C LEU A 16 -10.15 0.10 -9.47
N ALA A 17 -9.66 0.13 -8.23
CA ALA A 17 -8.48 0.90 -7.87
C ALA A 17 -7.24 0.45 -8.66
N CYS A 18 -7.02 -0.88 -8.73
CA CYS A 18 -5.89 -1.48 -9.43
C CYS A 18 -5.86 -1.13 -10.91
N VAL A 19 -6.99 -1.33 -11.60
CA VAL A 19 -7.08 -1.03 -13.04
C VAL A 19 -6.93 0.47 -13.31
N ARG A 20 -7.45 1.35 -12.46
CA ARG A 20 -7.29 2.81 -12.60
C ARG A 20 -5.84 3.22 -12.51
N VAL A 21 -5.08 2.65 -11.58
CA VAL A 21 -3.65 2.92 -11.43
C VAL A 21 -2.87 2.34 -12.61
N LEU A 22 -3.01 1.04 -12.89
CA LEU A 22 -2.25 0.36 -13.94
C LEU A 22 -2.57 0.88 -15.34
N ALA A 23 -3.79 1.36 -15.59
CA ALA A 23 -4.16 1.95 -16.87
C ALA A 23 -3.59 3.37 -17.09
N SER A 24 -2.99 4.00 -16.07
CA SER A 24 -2.31 5.29 -16.23
C SER A 24 -1.16 5.17 -17.24
N ASP A 25 -0.93 6.23 -18.01
CA ASP A 25 0.19 6.31 -18.96
C ASP A 25 1.55 6.22 -18.25
N ASP A 26 1.59 6.43 -16.93
CA ASP A 26 2.81 6.40 -16.10
C ASP A 26 3.49 5.03 -15.97
N TYR A 27 2.77 3.93 -16.25
CA TYR A 27 3.21 2.57 -15.90
C TYR A 27 3.38 1.61 -17.09
N ASN A 28 3.05 2.04 -18.32
CA ASN A 28 3.15 1.21 -19.55
C ASN A 28 2.51 -0.20 -19.41
N CYS A 29 1.40 -0.30 -18.68
CA CYS A 29 0.65 -1.54 -18.51
C CYS A 29 -0.62 -1.58 -19.40
N GLU A 30 -1.10 -2.79 -19.65
CA GLU A 30 -2.37 -3.09 -20.30
C GLU A 30 -3.16 -4.03 -19.37
N PRO A 31 -3.87 -3.48 -18.37
CA PRO A 31 -4.60 -4.30 -17.41
C PRO A 31 -5.91 -4.85 -18.00
N THR A 32 -6.35 -6.00 -17.50
CA THR A 32 -7.68 -6.59 -17.78
C THR A 32 -8.26 -7.16 -16.50
N ILE A 33 -9.45 -6.70 -16.12
CA ILE A 33 -10.24 -7.28 -15.04
C ILE A 33 -11.09 -8.42 -15.59
N PHE A 34 -11.06 -9.56 -14.91
CA PHE A 34 -12.06 -10.62 -15.06
C PHE A 34 -12.97 -10.62 -13.84
N GLU A 35 -14.25 -10.31 -14.07
CA GLU A 35 -15.30 -10.27 -13.04
C GLU A 35 -16.34 -11.34 -13.36
N GLN A 36 -16.57 -12.23 -12.39
CA GLN A 36 -17.44 -13.39 -12.60
C GLN A 36 -18.93 -13.06 -12.59
N ASN A 37 -19.32 -11.93 -12.00
CA ASN A 37 -20.69 -11.45 -11.98
C ASN A 37 -21.01 -10.61 -13.23
N PRO A 38 -22.30 -10.38 -13.52
CA PRO A 38 -22.74 -9.45 -14.56
C PRO A 38 -22.60 -7.97 -14.15
N PHE A 39 -22.03 -7.68 -12.98
CA PHE A 39 -21.88 -6.34 -12.40
C PHE A 39 -20.48 -6.16 -11.79
N ILE A 40 -20.06 -4.91 -11.59
CA ILE A 40 -18.86 -4.54 -10.83
C ILE A 40 -19.21 -4.27 -9.35
N CYS A 41 -18.31 -3.67 -8.56
CA CYS A 41 -18.51 -3.31 -7.15
C CYS A 41 -18.32 -4.46 -6.15
N GLY A 42 -18.42 -5.71 -6.61
CA GLY A 42 -18.11 -6.90 -5.80
C GLY A 42 -19.01 -7.00 -4.57
N GLN A 43 -18.41 -7.01 -3.38
CA GLN A 43 -19.12 -7.13 -2.10
C GLN A 43 -20.22 -6.07 -1.91
N TRP A 44 -20.08 -4.88 -2.50
CA TRP A 44 -21.02 -3.78 -2.28
C TRP A 44 -22.31 -3.87 -3.10
N HIS A 45 -22.40 -4.81 -4.04
CA HIS A 45 -23.64 -5.05 -4.78
C HIS A 45 -24.64 -5.82 -3.91
N TYR A 46 -25.84 -5.28 -3.73
CA TYR A 46 -26.92 -5.96 -3.04
C TYR A 46 -27.67 -6.90 -3.99
N ASP A 47 -27.58 -8.20 -3.72
CA ASP A 47 -28.30 -9.24 -4.44
C ASP A 47 -29.44 -9.79 -3.55
N PRO A 48 -30.70 -9.42 -3.79
CA PRO A 48 -31.83 -9.81 -2.94
C PRO A 48 -32.06 -11.33 -2.91
N ASP A 49 -31.74 -12.03 -4.00
CA ASP A 49 -31.96 -13.47 -4.14
C ASP A 49 -30.79 -14.31 -3.58
N ALA A 50 -29.70 -13.65 -3.17
CA ALA A 50 -28.49 -14.29 -2.68
C ALA A 50 -27.89 -15.34 -3.65
N ILE A 51 -28.07 -15.12 -4.95
CA ILE A 51 -27.59 -16.00 -6.03
C ILE A 51 -26.08 -15.86 -6.19
N SER A 52 -25.56 -14.64 -6.09
CA SER A 52 -24.15 -14.33 -6.25
C SER A 52 -23.34 -14.87 -5.08
N GLU A 53 -22.28 -15.60 -5.42
CA GLU A 53 -21.43 -16.21 -4.40
C GLU A 53 -20.44 -15.24 -3.73
N THR A 54 -20.40 -13.98 -4.20
CA THR A 54 -19.37 -13.00 -3.81
C THR A 54 -19.87 -11.79 -3.06
N THR A 55 -21.17 -11.72 -2.79
CA THR A 55 -21.74 -10.67 -1.96
C THR A 55 -22.36 -11.26 -0.70
N ALA A 56 -22.09 -10.57 0.40
CA ALA A 56 -22.66 -10.85 1.71
C ALA A 56 -23.35 -9.61 2.31
N VAL A 57 -23.58 -8.55 1.53
CA VAL A 57 -24.33 -7.39 2.02
C VAL A 57 -25.82 -7.69 2.06
N TYR A 58 -26.51 -7.02 2.97
CA TYR A 58 -27.96 -7.07 3.17
C TYR A 58 -28.55 -5.68 3.01
N LYS A 59 -29.88 -5.64 2.88
CA LYS A 59 -30.65 -4.49 2.39
C LYS A 59 -30.32 -3.18 3.11
N ASP A 60 -30.28 -3.22 4.43
CA ASP A 60 -30.13 -2.04 5.26
C ASP A 60 -28.68 -1.82 5.74
N LEU A 61 -27.72 -2.58 5.20
CA LEU A 61 -26.30 -2.44 5.55
C LEU A 61 -25.79 -1.04 5.22
N ARG A 62 -25.09 -0.45 6.19
CA ARG A 62 -24.39 0.83 6.06
C ARG A 62 -22.89 0.66 6.26
N THR A 63 -22.11 1.62 5.78
CA THR A 63 -20.69 1.69 6.09
C THR A 63 -20.49 1.83 7.59
N ASN A 64 -19.50 1.14 8.14
CA ASN A 64 -19.06 1.33 9.52
C ASN A 64 -17.90 2.34 9.64
N LEU A 65 -17.54 2.96 8.53
CA LEU A 65 -16.58 4.05 8.41
C LEU A 65 -17.28 5.28 7.83
N PRO A 66 -16.89 6.50 8.24
CA PRO A 66 -17.33 7.70 7.56
C PRO A 66 -16.90 7.67 6.09
N CYS A 67 -17.81 8.05 5.20
CA CYS A 67 -17.56 8.03 3.75
C CYS A 67 -16.36 8.90 3.35
N SER A 68 -16.13 10.02 4.04
CA SER A 68 -14.99 10.92 3.82
C SER A 68 -13.62 10.27 4.03
N VAL A 69 -13.55 9.28 4.92
CA VAL A 69 -12.33 8.50 5.18
C VAL A 69 -12.23 7.34 4.19
N MET A 70 -13.36 6.77 3.78
CA MET A 70 -13.41 5.58 2.94
C MET A 70 -13.28 5.87 1.43
N GLN A 71 -13.39 7.11 0.96
CA GLN A 71 -13.35 7.45 -0.47
C GLN A 71 -11.98 7.20 -1.14
N PHE A 72 -11.95 7.19 -2.48
CA PHE A 72 -10.70 7.22 -3.24
C PHE A 72 -10.12 8.64 -3.20
N SER A 73 -8.79 8.78 -3.31
CA SER A 73 -8.15 10.10 -3.16
C SER A 73 -8.54 11.10 -4.27
N ASP A 74 -8.90 10.61 -5.45
CA ASP A 74 -9.25 11.39 -6.64
C ASP A 74 -10.75 11.44 -6.96
N PHE A 75 -11.59 10.87 -6.10
CA PHE A 75 -13.04 10.83 -6.30
C PHE A 75 -13.78 10.81 -4.95
N THR A 76 -14.72 11.74 -4.78
CA THR A 76 -15.41 11.96 -3.51
C THR A 76 -16.82 11.41 -3.55
N PHE A 77 -17.32 10.93 -2.41
CA PHE A 77 -18.75 10.63 -2.29
C PHE A 77 -19.61 11.90 -2.48
N PRO A 78 -20.82 11.79 -3.07
CA PRO A 78 -21.73 12.93 -3.19
C PRO A 78 -22.13 13.54 -1.82
N ASN A 79 -22.36 12.68 -0.83
CA ASN A 79 -22.60 13.07 0.56
C ASN A 79 -21.29 12.94 1.35
N ASN A 80 -20.46 13.99 1.36
CA ASN A 80 -19.11 13.92 1.95
C ASN A 80 -18.98 14.58 3.34
N GLU A 81 -20.08 14.68 4.08
CA GLU A 81 -20.04 15.21 5.45
C GLU A 81 -19.20 14.26 6.33
N PRO A 82 -18.28 14.76 7.18
CA PRO A 82 -17.31 13.95 7.90
C PRO A 82 -17.85 12.84 8.80
N GLU A 83 -19.14 12.91 9.18
CA GLU A 83 -19.82 11.94 10.04
C GLU A 83 -20.84 11.06 9.29
N SER A 84 -20.87 11.09 7.96
CA SER A 84 -21.84 10.33 7.16
C SER A 84 -21.46 8.86 7.02
N TYR A 85 -22.35 7.99 7.47
CA TYR A 85 -22.30 6.53 7.26
C TYR A 85 -23.36 6.17 6.23
N ILE A 86 -22.96 5.80 5.02
CA ILE A 86 -23.84 5.67 3.86
C ILE A 86 -24.29 4.22 3.64
N SER A 87 -25.37 4.02 2.90
CA SER A 87 -25.90 2.69 2.57
C SER A 87 -24.99 1.93 1.59
N CYS A 88 -25.09 0.60 1.56
CA CYS A 88 -24.40 -0.22 0.55
C CYS A 88 -24.74 0.21 -0.88
N LYS A 89 -25.99 0.62 -1.14
CA LYS A 89 -26.44 1.16 -2.42
C LYS A 89 -25.69 2.44 -2.81
N GLU A 90 -25.52 3.39 -1.90
CA GLU A 90 -24.75 4.62 -2.16
C GLU A 90 -23.27 4.30 -2.45
N VAL A 91 -22.70 3.26 -1.82
CA VAL A 91 -21.34 2.79 -2.12
C VAL A 91 -21.26 2.17 -3.51
N GLU A 92 -22.26 1.36 -3.89
CA GLU A 92 -22.36 0.78 -5.23
C GLU A 92 -22.45 1.86 -6.30
N GLU A 93 -23.34 2.84 -6.14
CA GLU A 93 -23.50 3.99 -7.04
C GLU A 93 -22.20 4.78 -7.18
N TYR A 94 -21.48 4.99 -6.07
CA TYR A 94 -20.17 5.63 -6.08
C TYR A 94 -19.12 4.85 -6.90
N LEU A 95 -19.03 3.53 -6.73
CA LEU A 95 -18.05 2.71 -7.45
C LEU A 95 -18.36 2.62 -8.95
N ILE A 96 -19.66 2.63 -9.33
CA ILE A 96 -20.10 2.74 -10.73
C ILE A 96 -19.68 4.10 -11.30
N ALA A 97 -20.02 5.20 -10.62
CA ALA A 97 -19.67 6.54 -11.05
C ALA A 97 -18.14 6.75 -11.16
N TYR A 98 -17.37 6.13 -10.26
CA TYR A 98 -15.92 6.08 -10.33
C TYR A 98 -15.43 5.38 -11.60
N ALA A 99 -15.96 4.18 -11.88
CA ALA A 99 -15.60 3.43 -13.08
C ALA A 99 -15.96 4.17 -14.39
N GLU A 100 -17.08 4.90 -14.40
CA GLU A 100 -17.49 5.75 -15.53
C GLU A 100 -16.56 6.95 -15.70
N LYS A 101 -16.30 7.72 -14.62
CA LYS A 101 -15.41 8.89 -14.62
C LYS A 101 -14.04 8.56 -15.19
N HIS A 102 -13.47 7.42 -14.76
CA HIS A 102 -12.15 6.98 -15.17
C HIS A 102 -12.17 6.08 -16.43
N GLN A 103 -13.32 5.89 -17.06
CA GLN A 103 -13.51 5.08 -18.28
C GLN A 103 -12.97 3.64 -18.15
N LEU A 104 -13.18 3.02 -16.99
CA LEU A 104 -12.57 1.73 -16.63
C LEU A 104 -13.24 0.54 -17.31
N PHE A 105 -14.51 0.64 -17.72
CA PHE A 105 -15.27 -0.45 -18.33
C PHE A 105 -14.61 -1.09 -19.56
N LYS A 106 -13.77 -0.35 -20.29
CA LYS A 106 -13.03 -0.90 -21.44
C LYS A 106 -11.99 -1.97 -21.05
N TYR A 107 -11.60 -2.03 -19.78
CA TYR A 107 -10.67 -3.01 -19.23
C TYR A 107 -11.37 -4.18 -18.53
N ILE A 108 -12.70 -4.21 -18.47
CA ILE A 108 -13.46 -5.16 -17.66
C ILE A 108 -14.16 -6.17 -18.56
N VAL A 109 -13.98 -7.44 -18.23
CA VAL A 109 -14.73 -8.56 -18.80
C VAL A 109 -15.67 -9.09 -17.73
N LEU A 110 -16.97 -8.77 -17.87
CA LEU A 110 -18.02 -9.26 -16.99
C LEU A 110 -18.41 -10.70 -17.33
N ASN A 111 -19.11 -11.36 -16.42
CA ASN A 111 -19.54 -12.76 -16.53
C ASN A 111 -18.38 -13.75 -16.77
N ALA A 112 -17.15 -13.35 -16.46
CA ALA A 112 -15.93 -14.10 -16.72
C ALA A 112 -15.32 -14.60 -15.41
N LYS A 113 -15.57 -15.86 -15.09
CA LYS A 113 -14.98 -16.52 -13.93
C LYS A 113 -13.60 -17.04 -14.29
N VAL A 114 -12.58 -16.61 -13.56
CA VAL A 114 -11.24 -17.20 -13.64
C VAL A 114 -11.27 -18.59 -13.00
N ASP A 115 -11.05 -19.61 -13.80
CA ASP A 115 -11.07 -21.02 -13.37
C ASP A 115 -9.70 -21.47 -12.89
N SER A 116 -8.64 -21.07 -13.61
CA SER A 116 -7.27 -21.41 -13.25
C SER A 116 -6.23 -20.42 -13.79
N ILE A 117 -5.12 -20.34 -13.08
CA ILE A 117 -3.89 -19.64 -13.45
C ILE A 117 -2.73 -20.59 -13.18
N ASP A 118 -1.92 -20.87 -14.20
CA ASP A 118 -0.76 -21.75 -14.10
C ASP A 118 0.56 -20.98 -13.91
N GLU A 119 1.66 -21.71 -13.69
CA GLU A 119 3.00 -21.14 -13.45
C GLU A 119 3.55 -20.31 -14.63
N THR A 120 2.92 -20.36 -15.80
CA THR A 120 3.28 -19.54 -16.98
C THR A 120 2.43 -18.26 -17.10
N PHE A 121 1.60 -17.99 -16.07
CA PHE A 121 0.59 -16.95 -16.05
C PHE A 121 -0.43 -17.06 -17.21
N THR A 122 -0.71 -18.30 -17.63
CA THR A 122 -1.84 -18.58 -18.51
C THR A 122 -3.11 -18.65 -17.68
N VAL A 123 -4.02 -17.72 -17.92
CA VAL A 123 -5.32 -17.59 -17.26
C VAL A 123 -6.35 -18.29 -18.12
N THR A 124 -7.01 -19.31 -17.56
CA THR A 124 -8.19 -19.96 -18.15
C THR A 124 -9.43 -19.44 -17.44
N TYR A 125 -10.42 -19.00 -18.22
CA TYR A 125 -11.63 -18.40 -17.69
C TYR A 125 -12.87 -18.80 -18.49
N THR A 126 -13.99 -18.95 -17.78
CA THR A 126 -15.30 -19.28 -18.32
C THR A 126 -16.17 -18.03 -18.37
N VAL A 127 -16.64 -17.69 -19.57
CA VAL A 127 -17.59 -16.60 -19.83
C VAL A 127 -18.99 -17.20 -19.94
N ARG A 128 -19.93 -16.74 -19.10
CA ARG A 128 -21.36 -17.07 -19.27
C ARG A 128 -21.91 -16.27 -20.46
N ILE A 129 -22.57 -16.96 -21.39
CA ILE A 129 -23.20 -16.36 -22.56
C ILE A 129 -24.60 -15.94 -22.14
N ASP A 130 -24.79 -14.64 -21.95
CA ASP A 130 -26.11 -14.06 -21.75
C ASP A 130 -26.50 -13.25 -22.99
N THR A 131 -27.61 -13.63 -23.62
CA THR A 131 -28.17 -12.97 -24.81
C THR A 131 -28.55 -11.50 -24.61
N LYS A 132 -28.58 -11.00 -23.37
CA LYS A 132 -28.99 -9.63 -23.03
C LYS A 132 -27.85 -8.69 -22.62
N ASN A 133 -26.64 -9.20 -22.41
CA ASN A 133 -25.51 -8.43 -21.91
C ASN A 133 -24.38 -8.32 -22.96
N GLU A 134 -24.47 -7.35 -23.87
CA GLU A 134 -23.33 -6.91 -24.68
C GLU A 134 -22.39 -6.05 -23.84
N ILE A 135 -21.58 -6.64 -22.96
CA ILE A 135 -20.52 -5.90 -22.28
C ILE A 135 -19.24 -6.74 -22.20
N SER A 136 -18.65 -6.99 -23.37
CA SER A 136 -17.19 -6.95 -23.47
C SER A 136 -16.83 -6.26 -24.78
N LYS A 137 -16.18 -5.09 -24.67
CA LYS A 137 -15.63 -4.37 -25.84
C LYS A 137 -14.26 -4.92 -26.26
N ARG A 138 -13.73 -5.92 -25.53
CA ARG A 138 -12.42 -6.53 -25.77
C ARG A 138 -12.59 -7.87 -26.48
N PRO A 139 -11.81 -8.15 -27.55
CA PRO A 139 -11.82 -9.45 -28.18
C PRO A 139 -11.25 -10.52 -27.24
N TYR A 140 -12.00 -11.60 -27.01
CA TYR A 140 -11.53 -12.79 -26.29
C TYR A 140 -10.41 -13.48 -27.09
N GLN A 141 -9.43 -14.08 -26.41
CA GLN A 141 -8.36 -14.83 -27.08
C GLN A 141 -8.46 -16.34 -26.80
N ASN A 142 -8.04 -17.15 -27.77
CA ASN A 142 -7.92 -18.60 -27.70
C ASN A 142 -9.14 -19.34 -27.11
N LEU A 143 -10.19 -19.49 -27.91
CA LEU A 143 -11.38 -20.26 -27.55
C LEU A 143 -11.02 -21.75 -27.38
N LEU A 144 -11.20 -22.30 -26.19
CA LEU A 144 -10.96 -23.70 -25.88
C LEU A 144 -12.22 -24.56 -26.04
N LYS A 145 -13.37 -24.05 -25.59
CA LYS A 145 -14.65 -24.77 -25.61
C LYS A 145 -15.81 -23.78 -25.66
N LYS A 146 -16.89 -24.11 -26.37
CA LYS A 146 -18.12 -23.32 -26.39
C LYS A 146 -19.36 -24.21 -26.46
N ASN A 147 -20.41 -23.85 -25.74
CA ASN A 147 -21.77 -24.34 -25.96
C ASN A 147 -22.77 -23.17 -25.96
N GLU A 148 -24.05 -23.46 -25.82
CA GLU A 148 -25.11 -22.43 -25.83
C GLU A 148 -25.13 -21.53 -24.58
N TYR A 149 -24.55 -21.98 -23.45
CA TYR A 149 -24.59 -21.26 -22.17
C TYR A 149 -23.26 -20.63 -21.76
N TYR A 150 -22.13 -21.17 -22.23
CA TYR A 150 -20.81 -20.69 -21.83
C TYR A 150 -19.75 -20.90 -22.92
N ALA A 151 -18.67 -20.11 -22.79
CA ALA A 151 -17.44 -20.29 -23.55
C ALA A 151 -16.23 -20.23 -22.62
N VAL A 152 -15.24 -21.10 -22.85
CA VAL A 152 -13.99 -21.17 -22.10
C VAL A 152 -12.87 -20.67 -22.99
N TYR A 153 -12.05 -19.76 -22.46
CA TYR A 153 -10.94 -19.12 -23.15
C TYR A 153 -9.66 -19.27 -22.35
N SER A 154 -8.52 -19.04 -22.99
CA SER A 154 -7.25 -18.87 -22.28
C SER A 154 -6.37 -17.74 -22.82
N GLU A 155 -5.70 -17.06 -21.90
CA GLU A 155 -4.87 -15.91 -22.21
C GLU A 155 -3.61 -15.88 -21.34
N GLN A 156 -2.47 -15.58 -21.94
CA GLN A 156 -1.23 -15.37 -21.20
C GLN A 156 -1.06 -13.91 -20.82
N PHE A 157 -0.62 -13.67 -19.58
CA PHE A 157 -0.32 -12.36 -19.01
C PHE A 157 1.12 -12.30 -18.50
N ASP A 158 1.64 -11.09 -18.32
CA ASP A 158 2.97 -10.84 -17.79
C ASP A 158 2.96 -10.81 -16.25
N ALA A 159 1.83 -10.47 -15.63
CA ALA A 159 1.62 -10.48 -14.17
C ALA A 159 0.15 -10.65 -13.79
N ILE A 160 -0.08 -11.06 -12.53
CA ILE A 160 -1.39 -11.32 -11.93
C ILE A 160 -1.56 -10.48 -10.66
N CYS A 161 -2.66 -9.73 -10.59
CA CYS A 161 -3.14 -9.03 -9.40
C CYS A 161 -4.41 -9.72 -8.89
N VAL A 162 -4.34 -10.33 -7.71
CA VAL A 162 -5.46 -11.02 -7.08
C VAL A 162 -6.27 -10.01 -6.25
N ALA A 163 -7.48 -9.69 -6.70
CA ALA A 163 -8.38 -8.71 -6.09
C ALA A 163 -9.78 -9.30 -5.79
N ASN A 164 -9.84 -10.62 -5.53
CA ASN A 164 -11.10 -11.35 -5.39
C ASN A 164 -11.79 -11.20 -4.02
N GLY A 165 -11.14 -10.50 -3.08
CA GLY A 165 -11.63 -10.32 -1.72
C GLY A 165 -11.58 -11.60 -0.87
N HIS A 166 -12.14 -11.52 0.34
CA HIS A 166 -12.06 -12.59 1.33
C HIS A 166 -13.31 -12.68 2.22
N TYR A 167 -14.45 -12.12 1.78
CA TYR A 167 -15.75 -12.19 2.49
C TYR A 167 -16.79 -13.05 1.76
N SER A 168 -16.32 -14.02 0.98
CA SER A 168 -17.19 -14.97 0.27
C SER A 168 -17.22 -16.34 0.94
N GLU A 169 -16.07 -16.95 1.28
CA GLU A 169 -16.06 -18.32 1.84
C GLU A 169 -16.53 -18.33 3.29
N MET A 170 -17.64 -19.01 3.58
CA MET A 170 -18.27 -18.99 4.91
C MET A 170 -17.46 -19.82 5.89
N TYR A 171 -17.19 -19.29 7.09
CA TYR A 171 -16.64 -20.08 8.18
C TYR A 171 -17.77 -20.54 9.10
N ILE A 172 -18.04 -21.85 9.16
CA ILE A 172 -18.94 -22.47 10.15
C ILE A 172 -18.11 -23.46 10.97
N PRO A 173 -18.07 -23.34 12.31
CA PRO A 173 -17.34 -24.29 13.16
C PRO A 173 -17.86 -25.72 12.98
N ASP A 174 -16.96 -26.67 12.77
CA ASP A 174 -17.27 -28.09 12.57
C ASP A 174 -17.19 -28.92 13.88
N ASP A 175 -16.76 -28.29 14.97
CA ASP A 175 -16.54 -28.90 16.29
C ASP A 175 -17.78 -28.91 17.20
N ILE A 176 -18.90 -28.33 16.76
CA ILE A 176 -20.15 -28.32 17.51
C ILE A 176 -20.86 -29.68 17.36
N SER A 177 -20.90 -30.45 18.45
CA SER A 177 -21.57 -31.74 18.47
C SER A 177 -23.06 -31.61 18.12
N GLY A 178 -23.53 -32.43 17.17
CA GLY A 178 -24.92 -32.47 16.72
C GLY A 178 -25.34 -31.37 15.73
N LEU A 179 -24.40 -30.53 15.28
CA LEU A 179 -24.63 -29.42 14.34
C LEU A 179 -25.23 -29.82 13.00
N TYR A 180 -25.03 -31.07 12.56
CA TYR A 180 -25.53 -31.61 11.30
C TYR A 180 -26.66 -32.64 11.46
N SER A 181 -27.13 -32.86 12.70
CA SER A 181 -28.25 -33.76 13.05
C SER A 181 -29.48 -33.05 13.64
N GLN A 182 -29.45 -31.72 13.61
CA GLN A 182 -30.50 -30.81 14.02
C GLN A 182 -31.73 -30.84 13.09
N THR A 183 -32.86 -30.35 13.59
CA THR A 183 -34.17 -30.36 12.92
C THR A 183 -34.64 -28.99 12.43
N PHE A 184 -33.88 -27.94 12.72
CA PHE A 184 -34.13 -26.56 12.29
C PHE A 184 -33.07 -26.09 11.28
N PRO A 185 -33.37 -25.10 10.43
CA PRO A 185 -32.40 -24.60 9.46
C PRO A 185 -31.23 -23.87 10.13
N ILE A 186 -30.07 -23.99 9.49
CA ILE A 186 -28.84 -23.27 9.83
C ILE A 186 -28.47 -22.40 8.64
N TYR A 187 -28.19 -21.13 8.92
CA TYR A 187 -27.71 -20.16 7.95
C TYR A 187 -26.36 -19.61 8.37
N HIS A 188 -25.60 -19.10 7.41
CA HIS A 188 -24.49 -18.19 7.67
C HIS A 188 -24.97 -16.75 7.46
N SER A 189 -24.33 -15.78 8.10
CA SER A 189 -24.58 -14.34 7.93
C SER A 189 -24.51 -13.90 6.46
N ARG A 190 -23.72 -14.60 5.63
CA ARG A 190 -23.66 -14.41 4.17
C ARG A 190 -25.00 -14.57 3.47
N SER A 191 -25.90 -15.40 4.00
CA SER A 191 -27.23 -15.65 3.43
C SER A 191 -28.32 -14.72 3.99
N TYR A 192 -28.00 -13.91 5.01
CA TYR A 192 -28.94 -12.94 5.55
C TYR A 192 -29.16 -11.80 4.53
N ARG A 193 -30.41 -11.37 4.33
CA ARG A 193 -30.77 -10.33 3.35
C ARG A 193 -31.68 -9.24 3.89
N GLU A 194 -32.65 -9.62 4.73
CA GLU A 194 -33.60 -8.72 5.35
C GLU A 194 -34.22 -9.34 6.60
N ALA A 195 -34.56 -8.50 7.58
CA ALA A 195 -35.09 -8.92 8.87
C ALA A 195 -36.51 -9.52 8.78
N ASP A 196 -37.34 -9.07 7.82
CA ASP A 196 -38.75 -9.46 7.71
C ASP A 196 -38.97 -10.96 7.51
N HIS A 197 -38.00 -11.67 6.91
CA HIS A 197 -38.02 -13.13 6.77
C HIS A 197 -37.97 -13.89 8.11
N TYR A 198 -37.62 -13.20 9.20
CA TYR A 198 -37.44 -13.75 10.54
C TYR A 198 -38.55 -13.34 11.52
N ARG A 199 -39.63 -12.73 11.01
CA ARG A 199 -40.79 -12.31 11.79
C ARG A 199 -41.35 -13.43 12.65
N ASP A 200 -41.58 -13.11 13.92
CA ASP A 200 -42.12 -14.01 14.95
C ASP A 200 -41.27 -15.28 15.24
N LYS A 201 -40.02 -15.35 14.76
CA LYS A 201 -39.11 -16.48 15.01
C LYS A 201 -38.22 -16.28 16.24
N CYS A 202 -37.82 -17.39 16.87
CA CYS A 202 -36.72 -17.46 17.83
C CYS A 202 -35.40 -17.73 17.09
N VAL A 203 -34.50 -16.75 17.07
CA VAL A 203 -33.26 -16.79 16.30
C VAL A 203 -32.04 -16.76 17.21
N ILE A 204 -31.14 -17.73 17.06
CA ILE A 204 -29.80 -17.68 17.66
C ILE A 204 -28.82 -17.15 16.63
N VAL A 205 -28.09 -16.08 16.97
CA VAL A 205 -26.96 -15.55 16.20
C VAL A 205 -25.67 -15.94 16.90
N VAL A 206 -24.74 -16.58 16.20
CA VAL A 206 -23.46 -17.04 16.76
C VAL A 206 -22.32 -16.16 16.26
N GLY A 207 -21.63 -15.49 17.19
CA GLY A 207 -20.53 -14.57 16.90
C GLY A 207 -20.92 -13.11 17.10
N ALA A 208 -20.10 -12.37 17.85
CA ALA A 208 -20.36 -10.99 18.26
C ALA A 208 -19.37 -9.98 17.65
N SER A 209 -18.98 -10.22 16.39
CA SER A 209 -18.29 -9.20 15.58
C SER A 209 -19.31 -8.34 14.82
N GLN A 210 -18.86 -7.53 13.86
CA GLN A 210 -19.67 -6.53 13.16
C GLN A 210 -20.99 -7.10 12.62
N SER A 211 -20.94 -8.16 11.81
CA SER A 211 -22.14 -8.76 11.22
C SER A 211 -23.11 -9.32 12.26
N GLY A 212 -22.59 -9.96 13.32
CA GLY A 212 -23.45 -10.58 14.33
C GLY A 212 -24.19 -9.55 15.17
N VAL A 213 -23.52 -8.46 15.55
CA VAL A 213 -24.13 -7.37 16.31
C VAL A 213 -25.16 -6.62 15.46
N ASP A 214 -24.84 -6.34 14.19
CA ASP A 214 -25.73 -5.61 13.28
C ASP A 214 -27.00 -6.41 12.96
N ILE A 215 -26.85 -7.70 12.61
CA ILE A 215 -27.99 -8.61 12.37
C ILE A 215 -28.85 -8.75 13.62
N CYS A 216 -28.26 -8.85 14.82
CA CYS A 216 -29.05 -8.86 16.07
C CYS A 216 -29.87 -7.58 16.24
N GLY A 217 -29.32 -6.42 15.86
CA GLY A 217 -30.01 -5.13 15.87
C GLY A 217 -31.20 -5.07 14.91
N GLU A 218 -31.02 -5.55 13.67
CA GLU A 218 -32.10 -5.61 12.67
C GLU A 218 -33.21 -6.60 13.04
N LEU A 219 -32.84 -7.73 13.66
CA LEU A 219 -33.80 -8.76 14.08
C LEU A 219 -34.58 -8.37 15.33
N ALA A 220 -34.00 -7.58 16.23
CA ALA A 220 -34.58 -7.18 17.51
C ALA A 220 -36.04 -6.66 17.43
N PRO A 221 -36.40 -5.76 16.49
CA PRO A 221 -37.77 -5.27 16.35
C PRO A 221 -38.74 -6.20 15.59
N VAL A 222 -38.26 -7.29 14.99
CA VAL A 222 -39.04 -8.12 14.05
C VAL A 222 -39.23 -9.56 14.54
N ALA A 223 -38.19 -10.17 15.11
CA ALA A 223 -38.20 -11.53 15.60
C ALA A 223 -38.91 -11.64 16.96
N LYS A 224 -39.45 -12.81 17.28
CA LYS A 224 -40.07 -13.08 18.59
C LYS A 224 -39.04 -13.08 19.71
N GLN A 225 -37.85 -13.62 19.43
CA GLN A 225 -36.74 -13.67 20.36
C GLN A 225 -35.42 -13.72 19.60
N VAL A 226 -34.45 -12.91 20.01
CA VAL A 226 -33.09 -12.93 19.48
C VAL A 226 -32.13 -13.28 20.60
N ILE A 227 -31.19 -14.18 20.31
CA ILE A 227 -30.18 -14.66 21.25
C ILE A 227 -28.81 -14.55 20.59
N LEU A 228 -27.89 -13.78 21.19
CA LEU A 228 -26.52 -13.64 20.72
C LEU A 228 -25.59 -14.57 21.52
N SER A 229 -25.05 -15.59 20.87
CA SER A 229 -24.04 -16.49 21.45
C SER A 229 -22.63 -15.98 21.15
N MET A 230 -21.84 -15.74 22.19
CA MET A 230 -20.47 -15.26 22.06
C MET A 230 -19.51 -15.90 23.08
N LYS A 231 -18.20 -15.80 22.83
CA LYS A 231 -17.17 -16.27 23.78
C LYS A 231 -17.20 -15.41 25.05
N GLU A 232 -17.00 -16.04 26.21
CA GLU A 232 -17.05 -15.36 27.53
C GLU A 232 -16.06 -14.19 27.65
N GLU A 233 -14.87 -14.33 27.04
CA GLU A 233 -13.85 -13.27 26.97
C GLU A 233 -14.37 -12.00 26.30
N ASN A 234 -15.19 -12.14 25.26
CA ASN A 234 -15.76 -11.01 24.51
C ASN A 234 -16.97 -10.38 25.23
N GLN A 235 -17.62 -11.10 26.14
CA GLN A 235 -18.80 -10.61 26.84
C GLN A 235 -18.44 -9.45 27.78
N LYS A 236 -17.31 -9.55 28.49
CA LYS A 236 -16.82 -8.48 29.38
C LYS A 236 -16.47 -7.21 28.61
N ASP A 237 -15.82 -7.37 27.46
CA ASP A 237 -15.45 -6.23 26.59
C ASP A 237 -16.70 -5.58 25.98
N PHE A 238 -17.68 -6.39 25.55
CA PHE A 238 -18.93 -5.91 24.99
C PHE A 238 -19.76 -5.13 26.03
N GLU A 239 -19.89 -5.65 27.26
CA GLU A 239 -20.54 -4.94 28.37
C GLU A 239 -19.80 -3.65 28.73
N HIS A 240 -18.46 -3.65 28.70
CA HIS A 240 -17.67 -2.45 28.95
C HIS A 240 -17.89 -1.37 27.90
N VAL A 241 -17.87 -1.72 26.61
CA VAL A 241 -18.14 -0.81 25.50
C VAL A 241 -19.57 -0.27 25.58
N LEU A 242 -20.57 -1.12 25.79
CA LEU A 242 -21.96 -0.68 25.99
C LEU A 242 -22.09 0.31 27.16
N ASN A 243 -21.42 0.05 28.28
CA ASN A 243 -21.46 0.93 29.44
C ASN A 243 -20.76 2.27 29.21
N GLN A 244 -19.63 2.30 28.51
CA GLN A 244 -18.96 3.56 28.12
C GLN A 244 -19.82 4.38 27.15
N LEU A 245 -20.46 3.72 26.19
CA LEU A 245 -21.32 4.38 25.22
C LEU A 245 -22.57 4.98 25.89
N ARG A 246 -23.22 4.25 26.80
CA ARG A 246 -24.33 4.74 27.65
C ARG A 246 -23.94 5.97 28.48
N GLN A 247 -22.69 6.06 28.94
CA GLN A 247 -22.19 7.21 29.72
C GLN A 247 -21.85 8.43 28.86
N SER A 248 -21.66 8.26 27.54
CA SER A 248 -21.25 9.34 26.63
C SER A 248 -22.39 10.28 26.19
N GLY A 249 -23.65 9.95 26.52
CA GLY A 249 -24.82 10.76 26.16
C GLY A 249 -25.15 10.81 24.66
N LYS A 250 -24.40 10.09 23.81
CA LYS A 250 -24.72 9.93 22.39
C LYS A 250 -25.82 8.89 22.23
N GLN A 251 -26.96 9.30 21.67
CA GLN A 251 -28.03 8.40 21.30
C GLN A 251 -27.56 7.54 20.12
N LEU A 252 -27.23 6.29 20.36
CA LEU A 252 -26.75 5.36 19.33
C LEU A 252 -27.88 4.42 18.92
N CYS A 253 -27.84 3.89 17.68
CA CYS A 253 -28.65 2.72 17.33
C CYS A 253 -28.46 1.56 18.33
N THR A 254 -27.32 1.53 19.04
CA THR A 254 -26.99 0.52 20.05
C THR A 254 -27.73 0.67 21.38
N ASP A 255 -28.38 1.80 21.66
CA ASP A 255 -29.12 2.00 22.92
C ASP A 255 -30.32 1.04 23.03
N TYR A 256 -30.84 0.57 21.89
CA TYR A 256 -31.84 -0.50 21.81
C TYR A 256 -31.25 -1.90 22.06
N LEU A 257 -29.96 -2.15 21.85
CA LEU A 257 -29.40 -3.52 21.86
C LEU A 257 -29.36 -4.11 23.26
N SER A 258 -29.21 -3.26 24.28
CA SER A 258 -29.02 -3.71 25.65
C SER A 258 -30.30 -4.12 26.41
N THR A 259 -31.46 -3.96 25.76
CA THR A 259 -32.78 -4.33 26.28
C THR A 259 -33.54 -5.32 25.38
N THR A 260 -33.02 -5.68 24.20
CA THR A 260 -33.85 -6.30 23.14
C THR A 260 -33.43 -7.73 22.75
N PHE A 261 -32.23 -8.20 23.11
CA PHE A 261 -31.83 -9.60 22.90
C PHE A 261 -30.98 -10.15 24.05
N SER A 262 -31.00 -11.47 24.21
CA SER A 262 -30.28 -12.15 25.29
C SER A 262 -28.87 -12.53 24.86
N ILE A 263 -27.87 -12.32 25.72
CA ILE A 263 -26.49 -12.77 25.49
C ILE A 263 -26.27 -14.09 26.23
N VAL A 264 -25.71 -15.07 25.54
CA VAL A 264 -25.44 -16.41 26.07
C VAL A 264 -24.00 -16.84 25.74
N PRO A 265 -23.40 -17.77 26.52
CA PRO A 265 -22.08 -18.30 26.21
C PRO A 265 -22.10 -19.15 24.93
N PRO A 266 -20.95 -19.68 24.48
CA PRO A 266 -20.88 -20.51 23.28
C PRO A 266 -21.79 -21.74 23.38
N ILE A 267 -22.27 -22.19 22.21
CA ILE A 267 -22.96 -23.47 22.07
C ILE A 267 -22.00 -24.58 22.50
N GLU A 268 -22.49 -25.47 23.36
CA GLU A 268 -21.78 -26.69 23.77
C GLU A 268 -22.13 -27.85 22.85
N ARG A 269 -23.44 -28.05 22.59
CA ARG A 269 -23.95 -29.10 21.72
C ARG A 269 -25.37 -28.80 21.23
N ILE A 270 -25.79 -29.48 20.19
CA ILE A 270 -27.14 -29.47 19.66
C ILE A 270 -27.70 -30.90 19.73
N ASP A 271 -28.93 -31.05 20.21
CA ASP A 271 -29.64 -32.32 20.22
C ASP A 271 -31.00 -32.14 19.56
N LYS A 272 -31.09 -32.54 18.28
CA LYS A 272 -32.27 -32.43 17.42
C LYS A 272 -32.86 -31.01 17.33
N ASP A 273 -33.75 -30.64 18.24
CA ASP A 273 -34.47 -29.37 18.25
C ASP A 273 -34.00 -28.42 19.36
N THR A 274 -33.03 -28.84 20.18
CA THR A 274 -32.61 -28.13 21.38
C THR A 274 -31.12 -27.79 21.31
N VAL A 275 -30.79 -26.52 21.55
CA VAL A 275 -29.41 -26.01 21.64
C VAL A 275 -29.02 -25.87 23.10
N TYR A 276 -27.88 -26.43 23.49
CA TYR A 276 -27.31 -26.33 24.83
C TYR A 276 -26.09 -25.42 24.82
N PHE A 277 -26.01 -24.49 25.76
CA PHE A 277 -24.90 -23.58 25.93
C PHE A 277 -24.00 -24.02 27.09
N LYS A 278 -22.75 -23.54 27.13
CA LYS A 278 -21.75 -23.95 28.14
C LYS A 278 -22.13 -23.67 29.60
N ASN A 279 -23.05 -22.75 29.86
CA ASN A 279 -23.60 -22.50 31.20
C ASN A 279 -24.78 -23.42 31.55
N GLN A 280 -24.98 -24.51 30.79
CA GLN A 280 -26.03 -25.51 30.94
C GLN A 280 -27.46 -24.98 30.69
N THR A 281 -27.63 -23.76 30.19
CA THR A 281 -28.94 -23.31 29.70
C THR A 281 -29.22 -23.94 28.33
N SER A 282 -30.51 -24.04 27.99
CA SER A 282 -30.94 -24.59 26.69
C SER A 282 -32.14 -23.86 26.13
N ILE A 283 -32.22 -23.83 24.81
CA ILE A 283 -33.27 -23.14 24.06
C ILE A 283 -33.66 -24.00 22.85
N LYS A 284 -34.94 -23.95 22.46
CA LYS A 284 -35.43 -24.49 21.19
C LYS A 284 -35.60 -23.34 20.18
N PRO A 285 -34.61 -23.10 19.30
CA PRO A 285 -34.71 -22.04 18.31
C PRO A 285 -35.53 -22.49 17.10
N ASP A 286 -36.05 -21.53 16.34
CA ASP A 286 -36.57 -21.79 15.00
C ASP A 286 -35.44 -21.89 13.97
N LEU A 287 -34.29 -21.25 14.22
CA LEU A 287 -33.09 -21.32 13.38
C LEU A 287 -31.82 -20.75 14.07
N ILE A 288 -30.66 -21.05 13.47
CA ILE A 288 -29.36 -20.47 13.83
C ILE A 288 -28.78 -19.68 12.65
N ILE A 289 -28.23 -18.50 12.92
CA ILE A 289 -27.40 -17.71 12.00
C ILE A 289 -25.96 -17.67 12.52
N PHE A 290 -25.03 -18.28 11.80
CA PHE A 290 -23.60 -18.18 12.08
C PHE A 290 -23.03 -16.88 11.50
N ALA A 291 -22.70 -15.93 12.38
CA ALA A 291 -21.96 -14.70 12.07
C ALA A 291 -20.48 -14.86 12.47
N THR A 292 -19.89 -15.98 12.06
CA THR A 292 -18.57 -16.46 12.50
C THR A 292 -17.42 -16.03 11.58
N GLY A 293 -17.71 -15.29 10.51
CA GLY A 293 -16.71 -14.71 9.63
C GLY A 293 -16.47 -15.54 8.38
N TYR A 294 -15.32 -15.33 7.76
CA TYR A 294 -15.02 -15.84 6.42
C TYR A 294 -13.60 -16.37 6.34
N GLU A 295 -13.39 -17.28 5.39
CA GLU A 295 -12.08 -17.80 5.03
C GLU A 295 -11.54 -17.17 3.75
N TYR A 296 -10.21 -17.11 3.66
CA TYR A 296 -9.55 -16.81 2.39
C TYR A 296 -9.68 -17.98 1.43
N ARG A 297 -9.95 -17.68 0.15
CA ARG A 297 -10.03 -18.71 -0.88
C ARG A 297 -9.55 -18.19 -2.23
N MET A 298 -8.56 -18.87 -2.80
CA MET A 298 -7.99 -18.57 -4.13
C MET A 298 -7.81 -19.89 -4.93
N PRO A 299 -8.90 -20.57 -5.28
CA PRO A 299 -8.84 -21.93 -5.81
C PRO A 299 -8.29 -21.98 -7.25
N PHE A 300 -8.22 -20.83 -7.91
CA PHE A 300 -7.72 -20.66 -9.26
C PHE A 300 -6.19 -20.66 -9.35
N LEU A 301 -5.45 -20.50 -8.25
CA LEU A 301 -3.98 -20.55 -8.30
C LEU A 301 -3.47 -22.00 -8.33
N GLN A 302 -2.59 -22.32 -9.28
CA GLN A 302 -2.05 -23.68 -9.46
C GLN A 302 -0.53 -23.74 -9.27
N GLY A 303 -0.03 -24.94 -8.94
CA GLY A 303 1.41 -25.19 -8.80
C GLY A 303 2.06 -24.24 -7.79
N LYS A 304 3.20 -23.65 -8.16
CA LYS A 304 3.96 -22.70 -7.32
C LYS A 304 3.25 -21.37 -7.02
N LEU A 305 2.13 -21.08 -7.70
CA LEU A 305 1.30 -19.89 -7.39
C LEU A 305 0.47 -20.08 -6.14
N GLN A 306 0.31 -21.32 -5.67
CA GLN A 306 -0.51 -21.61 -4.51
C GLN A 306 0.08 -21.03 -3.24
N VAL A 307 -0.81 -20.44 -2.45
CA VAL A 307 -0.55 -20.05 -1.07
C VAL A 307 -0.56 -21.30 -0.18
N ASP A 308 0.12 -21.25 0.96
CA ASP A 308 0.19 -22.39 1.90
C ASP A 308 -1.21 -22.69 2.48
N GLN A 309 -1.86 -23.73 1.96
CA GLN A 309 -3.19 -24.16 2.35
C GLN A 309 -3.26 -24.60 3.82
N ASN A 310 -2.18 -25.16 4.38
CA ASN A 310 -2.18 -25.59 5.77
C ASN A 310 -2.20 -24.38 6.71
N ARG A 311 -1.39 -23.35 6.42
CA ARG A 311 -1.38 -22.09 7.18
C ARG A 311 -2.68 -21.31 6.98
N LEU A 312 -3.23 -21.34 5.76
CA LEU A 312 -4.52 -20.74 5.44
C LEU A 312 -5.64 -21.30 6.33
N LEU A 313 -5.80 -22.62 6.35
CA LEU A 313 -6.88 -23.30 7.07
C LEU A 313 -6.68 -23.32 8.59
N LYS A 314 -5.43 -23.47 9.08
CA LYS A 314 -5.16 -23.60 10.52
C LYS A 314 -4.92 -22.28 11.22
N ASN A 315 -4.49 -21.25 10.49
CA ASN A 315 -4.04 -20.00 11.09
C ASN A 315 -4.73 -18.77 10.48
N HIS A 316 -5.62 -18.95 9.50
CA HIS A 316 -6.43 -17.91 8.89
C HIS A 316 -5.60 -16.75 8.30
N TYR A 317 -4.46 -17.07 7.67
CA TYR A 317 -3.66 -16.10 6.93
C TYR A 317 -3.05 -16.67 5.64
N VAL A 318 -2.75 -15.77 4.70
CA VAL A 318 -2.21 -16.06 3.39
C VAL A 318 -0.68 -15.96 3.44
N TYR A 319 0.01 -17.03 3.03
CA TYR A 319 1.47 -17.13 3.05
C TYR A 319 1.98 -17.65 1.69
N PRO A 320 3.13 -17.16 1.18
CA PRO A 320 4.06 -16.18 1.76
C PRO A 320 3.88 -14.76 1.18
N LEU A 321 3.09 -13.90 1.82
CA LEU A 321 2.85 -12.53 1.34
C LEU A 321 3.75 -11.50 2.01
N TYR A 322 4.81 -11.06 1.33
CA TYR A 322 5.65 -9.93 1.74
C TYR A 322 4.84 -8.64 1.78
N LYS A 323 4.93 -7.90 2.90
CA LYS A 323 4.09 -6.72 3.19
C LYS A 323 2.59 -6.98 2.97
N HIS A 324 2.12 -8.22 3.14
CA HIS A 324 0.73 -8.63 2.85
C HIS A 324 0.27 -8.38 1.40
N LEU A 325 1.20 -8.16 0.46
CA LEU A 325 0.93 -7.68 -0.90
C LEU A 325 1.59 -8.56 -1.96
N PHE A 326 2.89 -8.84 -1.83
CA PHE A 326 3.66 -9.55 -2.86
C PHE A 326 3.93 -11.00 -2.48
N HIS A 327 3.75 -11.92 -3.43
CA HIS A 327 4.08 -13.32 -3.18
C HIS A 327 5.60 -13.51 -3.18
N ALA A 328 6.20 -13.94 -2.07
CA ALA A 328 7.66 -13.93 -1.90
C ALA A 328 8.43 -14.81 -2.91
N ASN A 329 7.80 -15.83 -3.48
CA ASN A 329 8.41 -16.64 -4.55
C ASN A 329 8.51 -15.91 -5.91
N PHE A 330 7.92 -14.73 -6.05
CA PHE A 330 7.91 -13.88 -7.24
C PHE A 330 8.49 -12.49 -6.88
N PRO A 331 9.81 -12.38 -6.64
CA PRO A 331 10.46 -11.14 -6.19
C PRO A 331 10.46 -10.01 -7.23
N ASP A 332 10.01 -10.28 -8.46
CA ASP A 332 9.73 -9.27 -9.49
C ASP A 332 8.32 -8.64 -9.34
N GLY A 333 7.53 -9.07 -8.35
CA GLY A 333 6.19 -8.56 -8.08
C GLY A 333 5.13 -9.04 -9.08
N THR A 334 5.44 -10.03 -9.91
CA THR A 334 4.51 -10.55 -10.95
C THR A 334 3.28 -11.27 -10.39
N LEU A 335 3.29 -11.63 -9.10
CA LEU A 335 2.11 -12.11 -8.38
C LEU A 335 1.87 -11.25 -7.13
N SER A 336 0.75 -10.51 -7.12
CA SER A 336 0.37 -9.62 -6.03
C SER A 336 -1.09 -9.83 -5.58
N PHE A 337 -1.39 -9.43 -4.35
CA PHE A 337 -2.69 -9.62 -3.69
C PHE A 337 -3.14 -8.31 -3.03
N LEU A 338 -4.34 -7.85 -3.39
CA LEU A 338 -4.86 -6.57 -2.92
C LEU A 338 -5.87 -6.73 -1.79
N ALA A 339 -5.83 -5.80 -0.84
CA ALA A 339 -6.75 -5.67 0.28
C ALA A 339 -6.95 -6.98 1.09
N ILE A 340 -5.88 -7.76 1.25
CA ILE A 340 -5.86 -8.94 2.13
C ILE A 340 -5.99 -8.56 3.61
N PRO A 341 -5.34 -7.51 4.14
CA PRO A 341 -5.38 -7.24 5.58
C PRO A 341 -6.78 -6.96 6.16
N TYR A 342 -6.98 -7.32 7.43
CA TYR A 342 -8.21 -7.05 8.19
C TYR A 342 -8.15 -5.70 8.92
N ARG A 343 -9.34 -5.15 9.26
CA ARG A 343 -9.50 -3.87 10.00
C ARG A 343 -8.85 -2.69 9.29
N ILE A 344 -9.14 -2.57 8.00
CA ILE A 344 -8.58 -1.56 7.09
C ILE A 344 -9.61 -0.49 6.74
N VAL A 345 -9.13 0.60 6.13
CA VAL A 345 -9.97 1.48 5.29
C VAL A 345 -9.77 1.01 3.84
N PRO A 346 -10.76 0.34 3.23
CA PRO A 346 -10.51 -0.53 2.08
C PRO A 346 -10.12 0.22 0.79
N PHE A 347 -10.76 1.34 0.47
CA PHE A 347 -10.55 1.98 -0.83
C PHE A 347 -9.20 2.73 -0.90
N PRO A 348 -8.83 3.57 0.09
CA PRO A 348 -7.50 4.16 0.12
C PRO A 348 -6.39 3.11 0.18
N LEU A 349 -6.59 2.03 0.94
CA LEU A 349 -5.57 0.99 1.02
C LEU A 349 -5.38 0.31 -0.34
N ALA A 350 -6.47 -0.04 -1.03
CA ALA A 350 -6.38 -0.66 -2.34
C ALA A 350 -5.70 0.27 -3.37
N GLU A 351 -5.97 1.59 -3.31
CA GLU A 351 -5.30 2.57 -4.15
C GLU A 351 -3.80 2.64 -3.87
N ILE A 352 -3.39 2.74 -2.59
CA ILE A 352 -1.97 2.75 -2.19
C ILE A 352 -1.27 1.47 -2.66
N GLN A 353 -1.83 0.29 -2.35
CA GLN A 353 -1.24 -0.98 -2.76
C GLN A 353 -1.12 -1.09 -4.28
N SER A 354 -2.13 -0.63 -5.03
CA SER A 354 -2.09 -0.61 -6.49
C SER A 354 -0.97 0.26 -7.04
N HIS A 355 -0.71 1.42 -6.40
CA HIS A 355 0.40 2.29 -6.72
C HIS A 355 1.78 1.68 -6.44
N ILE A 356 1.92 0.85 -5.40
CA ILE A 356 3.15 0.09 -5.15
C ILE A 356 3.31 -1.01 -6.19
N VAL A 357 2.26 -1.79 -6.46
CA VAL A 357 2.29 -2.87 -7.47
C VAL A 357 2.68 -2.33 -8.83
N ALA A 358 2.06 -1.25 -9.30
CA ALA A 358 2.37 -0.64 -10.58
C ALA A 358 3.84 -0.18 -10.68
N ARG A 359 4.37 0.42 -9.61
CA ARG A 359 5.78 0.83 -9.53
C ARG A 359 6.75 -0.35 -9.53
N VAL A 360 6.41 -1.45 -8.84
CA VAL A 360 7.24 -2.66 -8.87
C VAL A 360 7.25 -3.28 -10.27
N LEU A 361 6.09 -3.45 -10.88
CA LEU A 361 5.96 -4.05 -12.22
C LEU A 361 6.68 -3.25 -13.32
N CYS A 362 6.74 -1.92 -13.20
CA CYS A 362 7.48 -1.09 -14.14
C CYS A 362 8.94 -0.83 -13.73
N GLY A 363 9.45 -1.51 -12.69
CA GLY A 363 10.84 -1.40 -12.22
C GLY A 363 11.19 -0.07 -11.55
N LYS A 364 10.20 0.73 -11.13
CA LYS A 364 10.42 1.95 -10.33
C LYS A 364 10.70 1.63 -8.85
N ILE A 365 10.28 0.46 -8.37
CA ILE A 365 10.60 -0.07 -7.04
C ILE A 365 11.08 -1.51 -7.23
N SER A 366 12.19 -1.90 -6.60
CA SER A 366 12.59 -3.31 -6.53
C SER A 366 12.20 -3.91 -5.18
N LEU A 367 11.68 -5.14 -5.19
CA LEU A 367 11.50 -5.89 -3.95
C LEU A 367 12.81 -6.52 -3.49
N PRO A 368 12.95 -6.83 -2.18
CA PRO A 368 14.08 -7.61 -1.67
C PRO A 368 14.15 -9.01 -2.28
N SER A 369 15.25 -9.73 -2.01
CA SER A 369 15.37 -11.13 -2.40
C SER A 369 14.25 -11.97 -1.77
N ARG A 370 13.93 -13.11 -2.40
CA ARG A 370 12.96 -14.08 -1.85
C ARG A 370 13.26 -14.42 -0.40
N ASP A 371 14.52 -14.70 -0.08
CA ASP A 371 14.89 -15.16 1.25
C ASP A 371 14.80 -14.04 2.30
N ASP A 372 15.11 -12.79 1.93
CA ASP A 372 14.91 -11.62 2.80
C ASP A 372 13.43 -11.36 3.06
N MET A 373 12.59 -11.48 2.01
CA MET A 373 11.14 -11.37 2.15
C MET A 373 10.59 -12.43 3.10
N LEU A 374 11.00 -13.70 2.94
CA LEU A 374 10.58 -14.78 3.82
C LEU A 374 11.06 -14.58 5.26
N TYR A 375 12.30 -14.11 5.45
CA TYR A 375 12.83 -13.77 6.77
C TYR A 375 11.98 -12.71 7.47
N GLU A 376 11.61 -11.63 6.77
CA GLU A 376 10.76 -10.57 7.34
C GLU A 376 9.34 -11.09 7.67
N ILE A 377 8.75 -11.90 6.79
CA ILE A 377 7.43 -12.51 7.02
C ILE A 377 7.48 -13.38 8.28
N ASP A 378 8.44 -14.30 8.38
CA ASP A 378 8.54 -15.23 9.49
C ASP A 378 8.87 -14.51 10.81
N HIS A 379 9.70 -13.46 10.77
CA HIS A 379 9.96 -12.62 11.94
C HIS A 379 8.71 -11.88 12.41
N SER A 380 7.90 -11.35 11.49
CA SER A 380 6.63 -10.70 11.83
C SER A 380 5.61 -11.69 12.41
N LEU A 381 5.55 -12.93 11.89
CA LEU A 381 4.68 -13.99 12.39
C LEU A 381 4.97 -14.36 13.86
N LEU A 382 6.25 -14.36 14.26
CA LEU A 382 6.65 -14.59 15.65
C LEU A 382 6.13 -13.50 16.60
N GLN A 383 6.00 -12.27 16.12
CA GLN A 383 5.53 -11.13 16.93
C GLN A 383 4.01 -11.10 17.07
N HIS A 384 3.26 -11.54 16.05
CA HIS A 384 1.80 -11.34 15.97
C HIS A 384 0.97 -12.56 16.38
N ASN A 385 1.54 -13.56 17.07
CA ASN A 385 0.83 -14.77 17.51
C ASN A 385 -0.06 -15.38 16.40
N ARG A 386 0.47 -15.46 15.18
CA ARG A 386 -0.22 -16.02 13.99
C ARG A 386 -1.40 -15.19 13.43
N ARG A 387 -1.63 -13.96 13.89
CA ARG A 387 -2.59 -12.99 13.29
C ARG A 387 -1.92 -12.09 12.26
N TYR A 388 -1.27 -12.67 11.25
CA TYR A 388 -0.41 -11.93 10.32
C TYR A 388 -1.10 -10.75 9.63
N HIS A 389 -2.31 -10.96 9.11
CA HIS A 389 -3.05 -9.93 8.36
C HIS A 389 -3.82 -8.93 9.23
N TYR A 390 -3.67 -8.98 10.56
CA TYR A 390 -4.21 -7.95 11.45
C TYR A 390 -3.17 -6.86 11.65
N ILE A 391 -3.31 -5.79 10.88
CA ILE A 391 -2.33 -4.71 10.81
C ILE A 391 -2.77 -3.49 11.63
N ASN A 392 -1.79 -2.71 12.09
CA ASN A 392 -2.03 -1.29 12.38
C ASN A 392 -1.98 -0.53 11.06
N MET A 393 -3.13 -0.04 10.60
CA MET A 393 -3.26 0.57 9.28
C MET A 393 -2.33 1.78 9.09
N ILE A 394 -2.16 2.64 10.12
CA ILE A 394 -1.29 3.82 10.04
C ILE A 394 0.15 3.37 9.78
N ASN A 395 0.70 2.55 10.67
CA ASN A 395 2.08 2.05 10.54
C ASN A 395 2.26 1.29 9.22
N TYR A 396 1.29 0.48 8.81
CA TYR A 396 1.38 -0.27 7.56
C TYR A 396 1.41 0.66 6.34
N THR A 397 0.53 1.67 6.30
CA THR A 397 0.55 2.64 5.21
C THR A 397 1.85 3.45 5.19
N GLU A 398 2.39 3.87 6.34
CA GLU A 398 3.70 4.51 6.43
C GLU A 398 4.80 3.62 5.84
N ASN A 399 4.83 2.33 6.18
CA ASN A 399 5.77 1.37 5.59
C ASN A 399 5.59 1.22 4.06
N LEU A 400 4.37 1.27 3.54
CA LEU A 400 4.14 1.25 2.09
C LEU A 400 4.60 2.56 1.43
N PHE A 401 4.37 3.72 2.06
CA PHE A 401 4.88 5.00 1.58
C PHE A 401 6.41 5.03 1.57
N GLU A 402 7.07 4.41 2.56
CA GLU A 402 8.53 4.27 2.56
C GLU A 402 9.07 3.54 1.34
N MET A 403 8.33 2.57 0.79
CA MET A 403 8.71 1.87 -0.45
C MET A 403 8.63 2.77 -1.69
N MET A 404 7.93 3.91 -1.64
CA MET A 404 7.85 4.89 -2.75
C MET A 404 8.87 6.01 -2.63
N ASN A 405 9.70 5.99 -1.60
CA ASN A 405 10.60 7.10 -1.34
C ASN A 405 11.78 7.10 -2.33
N GLU A 406 12.03 8.29 -2.86
CA GLU A 406 12.99 8.55 -3.94
C GLU A 406 14.05 9.52 -3.44
N THR A 407 15.33 9.16 -3.64
CA THR A 407 16.47 10.00 -3.24
C THR A 407 17.36 10.38 -4.41
N VAL A 408 17.71 11.66 -4.51
CA VAL A 408 18.88 12.12 -5.24
C VAL A 408 20.01 12.40 -4.26
N ALA A 409 21.14 11.70 -4.40
CA ALA A 409 22.31 11.90 -3.55
C ALA A 409 23.55 12.32 -4.37
N THR A 410 24.06 13.53 -4.12
CA THR A 410 25.25 14.04 -4.81
C THR A 410 26.54 13.46 -4.20
N GLY A 411 27.49 13.07 -5.05
CA GLY A 411 28.77 12.50 -4.59
C GLY A 411 28.62 11.15 -3.86
N ALA A 412 27.55 10.40 -4.16
CA ALA A 412 27.26 9.10 -3.55
C ALA A 412 28.08 7.94 -4.13
N ASN A 413 29.07 8.22 -4.99
CA ASN A 413 29.97 7.23 -5.56
C ASN A 413 31.14 6.84 -4.61
N GLU A 414 31.39 7.61 -3.55
CA GLU A 414 32.50 7.34 -2.61
C GLU A 414 32.23 7.85 -1.19
N GLY A 415 33.09 7.46 -0.25
CA GLY A 415 33.07 7.92 1.13
C GLY A 415 31.72 7.78 1.85
N ILE A 416 31.33 8.81 2.60
CA ILE A 416 30.07 8.86 3.36
C ILE A 416 28.83 8.84 2.45
N GLY A 417 28.96 9.36 1.22
CA GLY A 417 27.87 9.37 0.25
C GLY A 417 27.51 7.95 -0.20
N LYS A 418 28.51 7.11 -0.50
CA LYS A 418 28.30 5.69 -0.86
C LYS A 418 27.64 4.92 0.28
N VAL A 419 28.09 5.13 1.53
CA VAL A 419 27.50 4.49 2.71
C VAL A 419 26.05 4.93 2.89
N THR A 420 25.77 6.22 2.74
CA THR A 420 24.40 6.76 2.83
C THR A 420 23.48 6.14 1.77
N ALA A 421 23.94 6.09 0.51
CA ALA A 421 23.20 5.45 -0.57
C ALA A 421 22.89 3.98 -0.27
N ARG A 422 23.89 3.21 0.21
CA ARG A 422 23.70 1.81 0.61
C ARG A 422 22.60 1.65 1.65
N GLU A 423 22.64 2.43 2.73
CA GLU A 423 21.66 2.29 3.82
C GLU A 423 20.25 2.72 3.40
N LEU A 424 20.12 3.73 2.52
CA LEU A 424 18.83 4.11 1.94
C LEU A 424 18.24 2.98 1.09
N VAL A 425 19.06 2.38 0.24
CA VAL A 425 18.63 1.26 -0.61
C VAL A 425 18.23 0.05 0.23
N ARG A 426 18.97 -0.27 1.31
CA ARG A 426 18.57 -1.33 2.27
C ARG A 426 17.22 -1.07 2.92
N LYS A 427 16.82 0.20 3.02
CA LYS A 427 15.52 0.63 3.54
C LYS A 427 14.44 0.73 2.47
N GLY A 428 14.70 0.24 1.25
CA GLY A 428 13.73 0.21 0.16
C GLY A 428 13.62 1.50 -0.64
N TRP A 429 14.54 2.46 -0.46
CA TRP A 429 14.56 3.67 -1.27
C TRP A 429 15.18 3.42 -2.63
N HIS A 430 14.61 4.03 -3.66
CA HIS A 430 15.32 4.19 -4.93
C HIS A 430 16.31 5.35 -4.81
N VAL A 431 17.57 5.10 -5.17
CA VAL A 431 18.66 6.07 -5.04
C VAL A 431 19.27 6.40 -6.39
N ILE A 432 19.21 7.67 -6.77
CA ILE A 432 19.96 8.22 -7.90
C ILE A 432 21.30 8.74 -7.39
N ILE A 433 22.38 8.05 -7.77
CA ILE A 433 23.76 8.50 -7.55
C ILE A 433 24.08 9.59 -8.58
N ALA A 434 24.11 10.83 -8.11
CA ALA A 434 24.48 11.98 -8.94
C ALA A 434 25.98 12.27 -8.78
N SER A 435 26.78 11.98 -9.81
CA SER A 435 28.22 12.24 -9.76
C SER A 435 28.82 12.53 -11.14
N ARG A 436 30.04 13.08 -11.13
CA ARG A 436 30.73 13.51 -12.35
C ARG A 436 31.28 12.34 -13.19
N ASN A 437 31.70 11.27 -12.53
CA ASN A 437 32.43 10.17 -13.17
C ASN A 437 31.57 8.91 -13.20
N LYS A 438 31.16 8.53 -14.42
CA LYS A 438 30.26 7.39 -14.66
C LYS A 438 30.88 6.07 -14.21
N GLU A 439 32.18 5.88 -14.43
CA GLU A 439 32.87 4.61 -14.13
C GLU A 439 32.92 4.36 -12.61
N LYS A 440 33.26 5.39 -11.83
CA LYS A 440 33.24 5.36 -10.36
C LYS A 440 31.84 5.16 -9.81
N ALA A 441 30.84 5.83 -10.39
CA ALA A 441 29.46 5.63 -10.00
C ALA A 441 29.01 4.19 -10.25
N GLN A 442 29.28 3.65 -11.43
CA GLN A 442 28.92 2.28 -11.77
C GLN A 442 29.63 1.26 -10.87
N TYR A 443 30.91 1.50 -10.57
CA TYR A 443 31.63 0.68 -9.60
C TYR A 443 30.95 0.72 -8.22
N ALA A 444 30.60 1.91 -7.73
CA ALA A 444 29.91 2.08 -6.46
C ALA A 444 28.53 1.38 -6.43
N ILE A 445 27.73 1.51 -7.50
CA ILE A 445 26.44 0.82 -7.67
C ILE A 445 26.64 -0.69 -7.55
N ASN A 446 27.60 -1.25 -8.30
CA ASN A 446 27.88 -2.67 -8.28
C ASN A 446 28.36 -3.14 -6.91
N THR A 447 29.22 -2.36 -6.24
CA THR A 447 29.67 -2.71 -4.89
C THR A 447 28.52 -2.63 -3.88
N ILE A 448 27.65 -1.62 -3.96
CA ILE A 448 26.49 -1.51 -3.07
C ILE A 448 25.58 -2.73 -3.27
N ARG A 449 25.22 -3.07 -4.51
CA ARG A 449 24.41 -4.24 -4.85
C ARG A 449 24.99 -5.53 -4.28
N GLN A 450 26.31 -5.70 -4.37
CA GLN A 450 27.02 -6.83 -3.78
C GLN A 450 26.99 -6.80 -2.24
N GLU A 451 27.31 -5.67 -1.62
CA GLU A 451 27.35 -5.48 -0.16
C GLU A 451 25.99 -5.75 0.51
N ILE A 452 24.88 -5.48 -0.19
CA ILE A 452 23.52 -5.70 0.31
C ILE A 452 22.86 -6.98 -0.21
N ASN A 453 23.59 -7.80 -0.99
CA ASN A 453 23.11 -9.03 -1.61
C ASN A 453 21.83 -8.85 -2.45
N MET A 454 21.74 -7.73 -3.20
CA MET A 454 20.58 -7.38 -4.01
C MET A 454 21.03 -6.93 -5.41
N PRO A 455 21.19 -7.87 -6.37
CA PRO A 455 21.70 -7.57 -7.71
C PRO A 455 20.88 -6.51 -8.48
N ASP A 456 19.56 -6.51 -8.27
CA ASP A 456 18.61 -5.63 -8.94
C ASP A 456 18.19 -4.44 -8.06
N ALA A 457 19.05 -4.03 -7.13
CA ALA A 457 18.76 -2.91 -6.26
C ALA A 457 18.43 -1.64 -7.07
N PRO A 458 17.40 -0.87 -6.66
CA PRO A 458 16.95 0.33 -7.36
C PRO A 458 17.97 1.43 -7.10
N ILE A 459 19.02 1.43 -7.91
CA ILE A 459 20.12 2.39 -7.85
C ILE A 459 20.47 2.76 -9.28
N ASP A 460 20.24 4.02 -9.60
CA ASP A 460 20.52 4.59 -10.90
C ASP A 460 21.66 5.61 -10.84
N PHE A 461 22.22 5.89 -12.00
CA PHE A 461 23.21 6.94 -12.18
C PHE A 461 22.68 7.99 -13.15
N ILE A 462 22.80 9.26 -12.76
CA ILE A 462 22.67 10.39 -13.67
C ILE A 462 23.92 11.25 -13.50
N GLN A 463 24.52 11.65 -14.62
CA GLN A 463 25.76 12.42 -14.60
C GLN A 463 25.50 13.83 -14.09
N LEU A 464 26.32 14.26 -13.11
CA LEU A 464 26.24 15.59 -12.50
C LEU A 464 27.64 16.12 -12.18
N ASP A 465 28.06 17.17 -12.89
CA ASP A 465 29.18 18.03 -12.49
C ASP A 465 28.66 19.31 -11.86
N LEU A 466 28.78 19.43 -10.53
CA LEU A 466 28.37 20.62 -9.77
C LEU A 466 29.23 21.86 -10.07
N SER A 467 30.35 21.73 -10.78
CA SER A 467 31.16 22.86 -11.23
C SER A 467 30.73 23.43 -12.59
N SER A 468 29.75 22.83 -13.28
CA SER A 468 29.22 23.30 -14.56
C SER A 468 27.70 23.50 -14.51
N LEU A 469 27.24 24.73 -14.73
CA LEU A 469 25.80 25.04 -14.71
C LEU A 469 25.02 24.30 -15.80
N THR A 470 25.66 24.07 -16.96
CA THR A 470 25.11 23.27 -18.05
C THR A 470 24.89 21.83 -17.63
N SER A 471 25.86 21.23 -16.91
CA SER A 471 25.70 19.88 -16.39
C SER A 471 24.58 19.78 -15.35
N ILE A 472 24.40 20.80 -14.50
CA ILE A 472 23.33 20.83 -13.49
C ILE A 472 21.96 20.87 -14.17
N ARG A 473 21.76 21.74 -15.17
CA ARG A 473 20.49 21.82 -15.91
C ARG A 473 20.21 20.52 -16.67
N LYS A 474 21.21 19.95 -17.34
CA LYS A 474 21.07 18.66 -18.01
C LYS A 474 20.69 17.54 -17.03
N PHE A 475 21.28 17.52 -15.83
CA PHE A 475 20.91 16.55 -14.80
C PHE A 475 19.42 16.68 -14.44
N VAL A 476 18.92 17.90 -14.26
CA VAL A 476 17.51 18.16 -13.94
C VAL A 476 16.60 17.71 -15.09
N ASP A 477 16.95 18.02 -16.34
CA ASP A 477 16.20 17.55 -17.51
C ASP A 477 16.17 16.02 -17.59
N ASP A 478 17.33 15.38 -17.37
CA ASP A 478 17.46 13.92 -17.39
C ASP A 478 16.70 13.27 -16.21
N PHE A 479 16.62 13.93 -15.05
CA PHE A 479 15.82 13.51 -13.90
C PHE A 479 14.32 13.65 -14.18
N HIS A 480 13.86 14.78 -14.71
CA HIS A 480 12.46 15.01 -15.08
C HIS A 480 11.98 14.02 -16.15
N GLN A 481 12.85 13.63 -17.08
CA GLN A 481 12.54 12.56 -18.05
C GLN A 481 12.28 11.19 -17.40
N ARG A 482 12.77 10.96 -16.18
CA ARG A 482 12.45 9.73 -15.42
C ARG A 482 11.04 9.74 -14.83
N GLN A 483 10.42 10.91 -14.70
CA GLN A 483 9.09 11.07 -14.09
C GLN A 483 9.00 10.41 -12.71
N LEU A 484 10.02 10.64 -11.89
CA LEU A 484 10.10 10.13 -10.51
C LEU A 484 9.79 11.27 -9.54
N PRO A 485 9.07 11.00 -8.43
CA PRO A 485 8.97 11.98 -7.34
C PRO A 485 10.34 12.19 -6.68
N LEU A 486 10.51 13.26 -5.90
CA LEU A 486 11.74 13.55 -5.17
C LEU A 486 11.45 13.77 -3.69
N HIS A 487 11.69 12.74 -2.87
CA HIS A 487 11.40 12.79 -1.43
C HIS A 487 12.62 13.22 -0.60
N LEU A 488 13.84 12.99 -1.09
CA LEU A 488 15.08 13.35 -0.40
C LEU A 488 16.14 13.85 -1.37
N LEU A 489 16.63 15.07 -1.15
CA LEU A 489 17.81 15.61 -1.82
C LEU A 489 18.99 15.70 -0.83
N ILE A 490 20.09 15.00 -1.11
CA ILE A 490 21.31 15.04 -0.29
C ILE A 490 22.41 15.79 -1.04
N ASN A 491 22.63 17.04 -0.63
CA ASN A 491 23.73 17.89 -1.08
C ASN A 491 25.03 17.52 -0.34
N ASN A 492 25.61 16.38 -0.71
CA ASN A 492 26.76 15.78 -0.04
C ASN A 492 28.11 16.03 -0.74
N ALA A 493 28.12 16.17 -2.06
CA ALA A 493 29.37 16.33 -2.81
C ALA A 493 30.20 17.53 -2.32
N GLY A 494 31.52 17.42 -2.40
CA GLY A 494 32.39 18.53 -2.12
C GLY A 494 33.86 18.21 -2.36
N ILE A 495 34.65 19.26 -2.60
CA ILE A 495 36.08 19.20 -2.82
C ILE A 495 36.82 20.09 -1.84
N PHE A 496 38.06 19.68 -1.55
CA PHE A 496 39.07 20.50 -0.91
C PHE A 496 40.31 20.50 -1.82
N SER A 497 40.86 21.68 -2.11
CA SER A 497 42.02 21.85 -2.99
C SER A 497 42.96 22.91 -2.44
N SER A 498 44.26 22.64 -2.45
CA SER A 498 45.30 23.65 -2.23
C SER A 498 45.69 24.39 -3.52
N GLU A 499 45.16 23.99 -4.67
CA GLU A 499 45.42 24.64 -5.95
C GLU A 499 44.22 25.52 -6.34
N PHE A 500 44.51 26.78 -6.68
CA PHE A 500 43.52 27.74 -7.14
C PHE A 500 43.13 27.49 -8.59
N ARG A 501 41.82 27.43 -8.85
CA ARG A 501 41.25 27.47 -10.20
C ARG A 501 39.88 28.15 -10.15
N LEU A 502 39.53 28.79 -11.26
CA LEU A 502 38.19 29.29 -11.51
C LEU A 502 37.38 28.25 -12.30
N SER A 503 36.07 28.23 -12.05
CA SER A 503 35.09 27.51 -12.85
C SER A 503 34.80 28.25 -14.17
N GLU A 504 33.99 27.63 -15.04
CA GLU A 504 33.57 28.21 -16.32
C GLU A 504 32.82 29.54 -16.16
N ILE A 505 32.24 29.79 -14.98
CA ILE A 505 31.52 31.02 -14.64
C ILE A 505 32.37 32.05 -13.88
N GLY A 506 33.68 31.81 -13.76
CA GLY A 506 34.61 32.77 -13.14
C GLY A 506 34.67 32.73 -11.61
N GLU A 507 34.09 31.71 -10.98
CA GLU A 507 34.05 31.55 -9.51
C GLU A 507 35.07 30.52 -9.02
N GLU A 508 35.61 30.71 -7.81
CA GLU A 508 36.57 29.77 -7.21
C GLU A 508 35.95 28.36 -7.15
N ILE A 509 36.74 27.36 -7.55
CA ILE A 509 36.22 26.04 -7.88
C ILE A 509 35.63 25.30 -6.68
N GLN A 510 36.18 25.47 -5.47
CA GLN A 510 35.62 24.86 -4.25
C GLN A 510 34.31 25.53 -3.88
N PHE A 511 34.22 26.86 -3.95
CA PHE A 511 32.99 27.59 -3.71
C PHE A 511 31.91 27.22 -4.74
N THR A 512 32.29 27.13 -6.01
CA THR A 512 31.41 26.69 -7.10
C THR A 512 30.85 25.29 -6.81
N THR A 513 31.73 24.31 -6.57
CA THR A 513 31.33 22.90 -6.42
C THR A 513 30.58 22.65 -5.11
N ASN A 514 31.08 23.20 -3.99
CA ASN A 514 30.57 22.88 -2.67
C ASN A 514 29.29 23.65 -2.33
N HIS A 515 29.08 24.82 -2.95
CA HIS A 515 27.97 25.71 -2.64
C HIS A 515 27.14 26.09 -3.88
N LEU A 516 27.68 26.86 -4.84
CA LEU A 516 26.87 27.41 -5.94
C LEU A 516 26.17 26.34 -6.79
N GLY A 517 26.86 25.23 -7.06
CA GLY A 517 26.29 24.10 -7.79
C GLY A 517 25.12 23.46 -7.05
N HIS A 518 25.25 23.23 -5.74
CA HIS A 518 24.17 22.72 -4.91
C HIS A 518 23.04 23.73 -4.78
N PHE A 519 23.35 25.02 -4.66
CA PHE A 519 22.37 26.09 -4.63
C PHE A 519 21.50 26.07 -5.89
N LEU A 520 22.11 26.02 -7.08
CA LEU A 520 21.36 25.93 -8.33
C LEU A 520 20.53 24.64 -8.40
N LEU A 521 21.15 23.49 -8.11
CA LEU A 521 20.46 22.20 -8.15
C LEU A 521 19.23 22.17 -7.23
N THR A 522 19.38 22.62 -5.99
CA THR A 522 18.28 22.65 -5.00
C THR A 522 17.16 23.58 -5.44
N ASN A 523 17.46 24.74 -6.01
CA ASN A 523 16.41 25.64 -6.50
C ASN A 523 15.67 25.07 -7.72
N LEU A 524 16.38 24.37 -8.63
CA LEU A 524 15.76 23.75 -9.80
C LEU A 524 14.87 22.55 -9.45
N LEU A 525 15.15 21.85 -8.34
CA LEU A 525 14.40 20.68 -7.87
C LEU A 525 13.41 21.02 -6.74
N LEU A 526 13.22 22.31 -6.43
CA LEU A 526 12.39 22.72 -5.29
C LEU A 526 10.92 22.38 -5.51
N ASP A 527 10.42 22.58 -6.73
CA ASP A 527 9.04 22.25 -7.10
C ASP A 527 8.80 20.73 -7.02
N ASP A 528 9.79 19.90 -7.42
CA ASP A 528 9.72 18.44 -7.29
C ASP A 528 9.63 17.99 -5.82
N LEU A 529 10.42 18.63 -4.94
CA LEU A 529 10.37 18.41 -3.49
C LEU A 529 9.03 18.86 -2.89
N GLN A 530 8.47 19.98 -3.36
CA GLN A 530 7.16 20.47 -2.91
C GLN A 530 6.01 19.57 -3.37
N ALA A 531 6.11 19.02 -4.59
CA ALA A 531 5.15 18.04 -5.09
C ALA A 531 5.20 16.70 -4.34
N SER A 532 6.32 16.39 -3.67
CA SER A 532 6.57 15.13 -2.98
C SER A 532 6.48 15.25 -1.45
N ILE A 533 5.75 16.22 -0.91
CA ILE A 533 5.66 16.42 0.54
C ILE A 533 5.03 15.20 1.27
N PRO A 534 5.54 14.81 2.46
CA PRO A 534 6.70 15.39 3.14
C PRO A 534 8.03 15.00 2.45
N SER A 535 8.89 15.99 2.25
CA SER A 535 10.19 15.80 1.59
C SER A 535 11.30 16.48 2.38
N ARG A 536 12.57 16.20 2.04
CA ARG A 536 13.72 16.68 2.81
C ARG A 536 14.90 17.09 1.92
N ILE A 537 15.54 18.19 2.30
CA ILE A 537 16.83 18.64 1.78
C ILE A 537 17.86 18.48 2.90
N VAL A 538 18.91 17.71 2.66
CA VAL A 538 20.05 17.55 3.58
C VAL A 538 21.28 18.20 2.99
N ILE A 539 21.81 19.22 3.65
CA ILE A 539 22.99 19.98 3.24
C ILE A 539 24.19 19.57 4.10
N VAL A 540 25.22 19.00 3.46
CA VAL A 540 26.43 18.58 4.17
C VAL A 540 27.41 19.74 4.26
N SER A 541 27.55 20.30 5.45
CA SER A 541 28.54 21.31 5.81
C SER A 541 29.73 20.70 6.55
N SER A 542 30.53 21.51 7.24
CA SER A 542 31.69 21.10 8.02
C SER A 542 31.87 22.02 9.21
N HIS A 543 32.36 21.51 10.34
CA HIS A 543 32.77 22.34 11.48
C HIS A 543 33.80 23.43 11.09
N SER A 544 34.51 23.26 9.97
CA SER A 544 35.41 24.28 9.42
C SER A 544 34.70 25.59 9.04
N HIS A 545 33.37 25.62 8.89
CA HIS A 545 32.63 26.88 8.68
C HIS A 545 32.83 27.89 9.83
N LEU A 546 33.17 27.42 11.04
CA LEU A 546 33.45 28.26 12.21
C LEU A 546 34.82 28.95 12.16
N HIS A 547 35.69 28.57 11.22
CA HIS A 547 37.04 29.13 11.09
C HIS A 547 37.08 30.40 10.22
N VAL A 548 35.91 30.89 9.79
CA VAL A 548 35.71 32.20 9.17
C VAL A 548 34.64 32.94 9.97
N SER A 549 34.82 34.24 10.17
CA SER A 549 33.89 35.05 10.97
C SER A 549 32.70 35.56 10.18
N ASN A 550 32.82 35.71 8.86
CA ASN A 550 31.76 36.15 7.97
C ASN A 550 31.96 35.61 6.55
N ILE A 551 30.90 35.65 5.75
CA ILE A 551 30.97 35.32 4.33
C ILE A 551 31.66 36.45 3.56
N GLU A 552 32.51 36.10 2.60
CA GLU A 552 33.11 37.05 1.66
C GLU A 552 32.15 37.29 0.49
N TYR A 553 31.48 38.45 0.51
CA TYR A 553 30.56 38.89 -0.53
C TYR A 553 31.26 39.56 -1.71
N ASP A 554 32.53 39.97 -1.54
CA ASP A 554 33.31 40.53 -2.63
C ASP A 554 33.89 39.40 -3.50
N ASP A 555 33.23 39.14 -4.63
CA ASP A 555 33.63 38.11 -5.57
C ASP A 555 35.08 38.33 -6.07
N GLN A 556 35.53 39.59 -6.21
CA GLN A 556 36.91 39.87 -6.62
C GLN A 556 37.92 39.40 -5.59
N LYS A 557 37.59 39.48 -4.28
CA LYS A 557 38.44 38.95 -3.20
C LYS A 557 38.36 37.44 -3.10
N ARG A 558 37.16 36.87 -3.19
CA ARG A 558 36.96 35.41 -3.13
C ARG A 558 37.69 34.69 -4.27
N ASN A 559 37.75 35.33 -5.44
CA ASN A 559 38.31 34.77 -6.66
C ASN A 559 39.77 35.22 -6.92
N GLN A 560 40.51 35.65 -5.89
CA GLN A 560 41.94 35.96 -6.04
C GLN A 560 42.80 34.69 -6.11
N PRO A 561 43.84 34.67 -6.98
CA PRO A 561 44.80 33.57 -7.00
C PRO A 561 45.47 33.34 -5.65
N PHE A 562 45.67 32.06 -5.31
CA PHE A 562 46.34 31.70 -4.06
C PHE A 562 47.82 32.12 -4.06
N PRO A 563 48.42 32.37 -2.88
CA PRO A 563 49.84 32.63 -2.77
C PRO A 563 50.70 31.50 -3.36
N THR A 564 51.92 31.81 -3.79
CA THR A 564 52.81 30.81 -4.41
C THR A 564 53.44 29.84 -3.40
N SER A 565 53.54 30.20 -2.12
CA SER A 565 54.12 29.34 -1.09
C SER A 565 53.17 28.20 -0.70
N SER A 566 53.72 26.99 -0.46
CA SER A 566 52.91 25.81 -0.16
C SER A 566 52.00 25.99 1.07
N ILE A 567 52.50 26.67 2.12
CA ILE A 567 51.71 26.99 3.32
C ILE A 567 50.64 28.04 2.99
N GLY A 568 50.96 29.02 2.15
CA GLY A 568 50.01 30.04 1.70
C GLY A 568 48.87 29.42 0.87
N LYS A 569 49.19 28.54 -0.08
CA LYS A 569 48.24 27.74 -0.85
C LYS A 569 47.28 26.95 0.04
N LEU A 570 47.84 26.22 1.01
CA LEU A 570 47.03 25.42 1.93
C LEU A 570 46.09 26.28 2.77
N ARG A 571 46.57 27.42 3.29
CA ARG A 571 45.76 28.35 4.08
C ARG A 571 44.65 28.99 3.24
N ALA A 572 44.96 29.46 2.04
CA ALA A 572 43.99 30.07 1.14
C ALA A 572 42.93 29.06 0.69
N GLY A 573 43.35 27.87 0.26
CA GLY A 573 42.43 26.78 -0.08
C GLY A 573 41.53 26.39 1.09
N TYR A 574 42.07 26.33 2.31
CA TYR A 574 41.30 26.11 3.52
C TYR A 574 40.29 27.23 3.80
N GLN A 575 40.66 28.49 3.62
CA GLN A 575 39.73 29.62 3.75
C GLN A 575 38.59 29.53 2.74
N CYS A 576 38.85 29.24 1.46
CA CYS A 576 37.81 29.04 0.45
C CYS A 576 36.88 27.87 0.80
N TYR A 577 37.43 26.78 1.31
CA TYR A 577 36.64 25.66 1.81
C TYR A 577 35.74 26.08 2.98
N CYS A 578 36.28 26.78 3.98
CA CYS A 578 35.51 27.31 5.12
C CYS A 578 34.39 28.26 4.66
N GLN A 579 34.67 29.16 3.72
CA GLN A 579 33.69 30.05 3.09
C GLN A 579 32.56 29.26 2.43
N SER A 580 32.89 28.24 1.64
CA SER A 580 31.87 27.39 0.99
C SER A 580 30.98 26.64 1.99
N LYS A 581 31.54 26.22 3.13
CA LYS A 581 30.81 25.51 4.17
C LYS A 581 29.97 26.44 5.04
N LEU A 582 30.40 27.68 5.25
CA LEU A 582 29.58 28.74 5.85
C LEU A 582 28.40 29.09 4.93
N ALA A 583 28.63 29.22 3.63
CA ALA A 583 27.57 29.48 2.66
C ALA A 583 26.48 28.39 2.67
N ASN A 584 26.85 27.12 2.86
CA ASN A 584 25.88 26.03 3.05
C ASN A 584 25.00 26.20 4.30
N VAL A 585 25.55 26.73 5.41
CA VAL A 585 24.77 27.07 6.62
C VAL A 585 23.78 28.18 6.32
N MET A 586 24.24 29.24 5.68
CA MET A 586 23.40 30.38 5.32
C MET A 586 22.27 29.97 4.37
N MET A 587 22.57 29.14 3.36
CA MET A 587 21.58 28.59 2.43
C MET A 587 20.51 27.78 3.15
N CYS A 588 20.89 26.90 4.09
CA CYS A 588 19.92 26.12 4.85
C CYS A 588 18.98 27.03 5.64
N THR A 589 19.52 28.02 6.35
CA THR A 589 18.73 28.97 7.15
C THR A 589 17.77 29.77 6.26
N GLU A 590 18.26 30.27 5.13
CA GLU A 590 17.44 31.05 4.19
C GLU A 590 16.36 30.19 3.52
N LEU A 591 16.66 28.95 3.14
CA LEU A 591 15.66 28.02 2.59
C LEU A 591 14.52 27.76 3.60
N VAL A 592 14.84 27.50 4.87
CA VAL A 592 13.83 27.33 5.92
C VAL A 592 12.97 28.59 6.05
N HIS A 593 13.61 29.77 6.07
CA HIS A 593 12.90 31.05 6.15
C HIS A 593 11.93 31.25 4.96
N ARG A 594 12.38 30.96 3.73
CA ARG A 594 11.55 31.10 2.52
C ARG A 594 10.41 30.09 2.42
N LEU A 595 10.64 28.86 2.86
CA LEU A 595 9.62 27.81 2.84
C LEU A 595 8.49 28.09 3.85
N GLY A 596 8.79 28.81 4.92
CA GLY A 596 7.81 29.17 5.94
C GLY A 596 7.47 28.02 6.90
N PRO A 597 6.80 28.33 8.03
CA PRO A 597 6.57 27.38 9.11
C PRO A 597 5.60 26.24 8.77
N GLU A 598 4.70 26.45 7.81
CA GLU A 598 3.70 25.46 7.39
C GLU A 598 4.22 24.47 6.34
N SER A 599 5.44 24.68 5.83
CA SER A 599 6.03 23.80 4.83
C SER A 599 6.35 22.43 5.40
N LYS A 600 6.06 21.38 4.61
CA LYS A 600 6.49 20.00 4.86
C LYS A 600 7.73 19.60 4.04
N VAL A 601 8.45 20.58 3.51
CA VAL A 601 9.81 20.42 2.96
C VAL A 601 10.80 20.74 4.07
N TYR A 602 11.43 19.72 4.65
CA TYR A 602 12.36 19.88 5.76
C TYR A 602 13.77 20.16 5.25
N CYS A 603 14.39 21.26 5.67
CA CYS A 603 15.80 21.54 5.38
C CYS A 603 16.66 21.26 6.61
N ASN A 604 17.65 20.40 6.48
CA ASN A 604 18.60 20.07 7.54
C ASN A 604 20.02 20.33 7.08
N ILE A 605 20.83 20.79 8.01
CA ILE A 605 22.28 20.91 7.84
C ILE A 605 23.00 20.02 8.83
N LEU A 606 24.06 19.37 8.38
CA LEU A 606 24.89 18.53 9.24
C LEU A 606 26.38 18.74 8.98
N HIS A 607 27.18 18.47 10.00
CA HIS A 607 28.62 18.25 9.87
C HIS A 607 28.90 16.75 10.07
N PRO A 608 29.57 16.06 9.13
CA PRO A 608 29.94 14.67 9.31
C PRO A 608 31.11 14.58 10.30
N VAL A 609 30.88 13.98 11.48
CA VAL A 609 31.94 13.76 12.48
C VAL A 609 32.87 12.62 12.00
N ARG A 610 34.17 12.70 12.32
CA ARG A 610 35.23 11.74 11.92
C ARG A 610 34.79 10.27 12.08
N PHE A 611 34.73 9.52 10.97
CA PHE A 611 34.87 8.06 10.99
C PHE A 611 36.35 7.70 10.99
N LYS A 612 36.86 7.21 12.12
CA LYS A 612 38.17 6.57 12.16
C LYS A 612 37.96 5.11 11.73
N SER A 613 38.23 4.81 10.46
CA SER A 613 38.37 3.42 10.01
C SER A 613 39.55 2.81 10.76
N LEU A 614 39.29 2.01 11.79
CA LEU A 614 40.29 1.09 12.31
C LEU A 614 40.31 -0.10 11.34
N ALA A 615 41.30 -0.11 10.45
CA ALA A 615 41.69 -1.36 9.81
C ALA A 615 42.35 -2.23 10.88
N THR A 616 41.78 -3.39 11.14
CA THR A 616 42.47 -4.56 11.72
C THR A 616 42.28 -5.72 10.78
#